data_AF-A0A959KSG7-F1
#
_entry.id   AF-A0A959KSG7-F1
#
_cell.length_a   1.000
_cell.length_b   1.000
_cell.length_c   1.000
_cell.angle_alpha   90.00
_cell.angle_beta   90.00
_cell.angle_gamma   90.00
#
_symmetry.space_group_name_H-M   'P 1'
#
loop_
_entity.id
_entity.type
_entity.pdbx_description
1 polymer ?
#
loop_
_entity_poly.entity_id
_entity_poly.type
_entity_poly.pdbx_seq_one_letter_code
_entity_poly.pdbx_strand_id
1 'polypeptide(L)'
;MKKWLLKAIVQKGISFLPGKHQINYLFQRFVTRGVQLSPAYLEDKLVHFQKHAGFFRKYRGELSGRSVLELGTGWYPVIPLCL
;
A
#
# COMPACT_ATOMS: atom_id res chain seq x y z
N MET A 1 -19.29 12.18 -13.41
CA MET A 1 -18.55 10.91 -13.65
C MET A 1 -18.12 10.31 -12.32
N LYS A 2 -18.12 8.97 -12.17
CA LYS A 2 -17.64 8.31 -10.95
C LYS A 2 -16.14 8.57 -10.78
N LYS A 3 -15.68 8.92 -9.57
CA LYS A 3 -14.26 9.27 -9.29
C LYS A 3 -13.27 8.20 -9.75
N TRP A 4 -13.66 6.93 -9.71
CA TRP A 4 -12.82 5.81 -10.17
C TRP A 4 -12.63 5.80 -11.70
N LEU A 5 -13.63 6.22 -12.48
CA LEU A 5 -13.55 6.24 -13.94
C LEU A 5 -12.56 7.32 -14.40
N LEU A 6 -12.59 8.49 -13.78
CA LEU A 6 -11.63 9.55 -14.04
C LEU A 6 -10.20 9.09 -13.73
N LYS A 7 -9.99 8.42 -12.59
CA LYS A 7 -8.71 7.80 -12.25
C LYS A 7 -8.26 6.81 -13.33
N ALA A 8 -9.14 5.94 -13.80
CA ALA A 8 -8.83 4.96 -14.84
C ALA A 8 -8.43 5.61 -16.17
N ILE A 9 -9.13 6.66 -16.60
CA ILE A 9 -8.80 7.43 -17.80
C ILE A 9 -7.41 8.05 -17.68
N VAL A 10 -7.10 8.71 -16.56
CA VAL A 10 -5.77 9.31 -16.32
C VAL A 10 -4.68 8.24 -16.34
N GLN A 11 -4.88 7.11 -15.65
CA GLN A 11 -3.91 6.02 -15.62
C GLN A 11 -3.70 5.40 -17.01
N LYS A 12 -4.77 5.24 -17.80
CA LYS A 12 -4.68 4.73 -19.17
C LYS A 12 -3.93 5.73 -20.07
N GLY A 13 -4.17 7.02 -19.92
CA GLY A 13 -3.43 8.07 -20.64
C GLY A 13 -1.93 8.01 -20.36
N ILE A 14 -1.52 7.95 -19.08
CA ILE A 14 -0.11 7.84 -18.69
C ILE A 14 0.55 6.57 -19.26
N SER A 15 -0.21 5.48 -19.42
CA SER A 15 0.33 4.20 -19.89
C SER A 15 0.90 4.24 -21.31
N PHE A 16 0.46 5.19 -22.14
CA PHE A 16 0.91 5.36 -23.52
C PHE A 16 2.12 6.29 -23.68
N LEU A 17 2.53 6.99 -22.62
CA LEU A 17 3.64 7.94 -22.68
C LEU A 17 5.01 7.25 -22.61
N PRO A 18 6.04 7.78 -23.29
CA PRO A 18 7.42 7.34 -23.09
C PRO A 18 7.84 7.59 -21.64
N GLY A 19 8.56 6.65 -21.02
CA GLY A 19 8.93 6.79 -19.61
C GLY A 19 7.74 6.77 -18.63
N LYS A 20 6.62 6.10 -19.00
CA LYS A 20 5.37 5.97 -18.21
C LYS A 20 5.55 5.80 -16.69
N HIS A 21 6.55 5.05 -16.24
CA HIS A 21 6.81 4.85 -14.80
C HIS A 21 7.31 6.13 -14.11
N GLN A 22 8.21 6.87 -14.75
CA GLN A 22 8.73 8.15 -14.24
C GLN A 22 7.62 9.19 -14.21
N ILE A 23 6.82 9.26 -15.28
CA ILE A 23 5.68 10.18 -15.37
C ILE A 23 4.63 9.87 -14.31
N ASN A 24 4.28 8.60 -14.13
CA ASN A 24 3.37 8.16 -13.07
C ASN A 24 3.92 8.52 -11.68
N TYR A 25 5.23 8.34 -11.45
CA TYR A 25 5.87 8.74 -10.20
C TYR A 25 5.80 10.25 -9.97
N LEU A 26 6.10 11.08 -10.98
CA LEU A 26 5.98 12.54 -10.88
C LEU A 26 4.53 12.96 -10.58
N PHE A 27 3.56 12.36 -11.27
CA PHE A 27 2.14 12.59 -11.01
C PHE A 27 1.76 12.22 -9.57
N GLN A 28 2.25 11.08 -9.07
CA GLN A 28 2.00 10.68 -7.69
C GLN A 28 2.71 11.57 -6.67
N ARG A 29 3.90 12.08 -6.98
CA ARG A 29 4.69 12.93 -6.07
C ARG A 29 4.10 14.33 -5.93
N PHE A 30 3.64 14.92 -7.04
CA PHE A 30 3.23 16.32 -7.08
C PHE A 30 1.71 16.54 -7.08
N VAL A 31 0.94 15.66 -7.73
CA VAL A 31 -0.52 15.82 -7.88
C VAL A 31 -1.27 15.06 -6.79
N THR A 32 -1.12 13.74 -6.72
CA THR A 32 -1.87 12.94 -5.73
C THR A 32 -1.20 12.90 -4.37
N ARG A 33 0.09 13.24 -4.30
CA ARG A 33 0.97 13.12 -3.11
C ARG A 33 0.98 11.70 -2.52
N GLY A 34 0.62 10.69 -3.31
CA GLY A 34 0.44 9.30 -2.85
C GLY A 34 1.74 8.57 -2.51
N VAL A 35 2.90 9.16 -2.83
CA VAL A 35 4.24 8.62 -2.50
C VAL A 35 4.95 9.41 -1.40
N GLN A 36 4.29 10.41 -0.80
CA GLN A 36 4.84 11.14 0.33
C GLN A 36 4.54 10.36 1.61
N LEU A 37 5.59 9.98 2.34
CA LEU A 37 5.48 9.39 3.66
C LEU A 37 5.52 10.53 4.68
N SER A 38 4.49 10.63 5.52
CA SER A 38 4.44 11.56 6.64
C SER A 38 4.42 10.79 7.96
N PRO A 39 4.81 11.43 9.09
CA PRO A 39 4.65 10.82 10.41
C PRO A 39 3.21 10.38 10.67
N ALA A 40 2.22 11.20 10.30
CA ALA A 40 0.81 10.86 10.43
C ALA A 40 0.41 9.63 9.59
N TYR A 41 0.97 9.47 8.39
CA TYR A 41 0.76 8.27 7.59
C TYR A 41 1.35 7.03 8.27
N LEU A 42 2.56 7.15 8.85
CA LEU A 42 3.17 6.07 9.62
C LEU A 42 2.32 5.68 10.83
N GLU A 43 1.88 6.66 11.62
CA GLU A 43 1.02 6.46 12.79
C GLU A 43 -0.28 5.74 12.43
N ASP A 44 -0.95 6.16 11.36
CA ASP A 44 -2.12 5.47 10.82
C ASP A 44 -1.79 4.00 10.54
N LYS A 45 -0.70 3.71 9.83
CA LYS A 45 -0.29 2.33 9.55
C LYS A 45 0.06 1.52 10.80
N LEU A 46 0.59 2.14 11.86
CA LEU A 46 0.81 1.48 13.14
C LEU A 46 -0.50 1.07 13.82
N VAL A 47 -1.53 1.91 13.77
CA VAL A 47 -2.87 1.56 14.27
C VAL A 47 -3.45 0.36 13.50
N HIS A 48 -3.27 0.34 12.18
CA HIS A 48 -3.64 -0.81 11.36
C HIS A 48 -2.85 -2.07 11.75
N PHE A 49 -1.53 -1.97 11.93
CA PHE A 49 -0.70 -3.09 12.40
C PHE A 49 -1.19 -3.65 13.73
N GLN A 50 -1.46 -2.79 14.72
CA GLN A 50 -1.95 -3.22 16.03
C GLN A 50 -3.24 -4.06 15.91
N LYS A 51 -4.17 -3.66 15.03
CA LYS A 51 -5.38 -4.42 14.75
C LYS A 51 -5.07 -5.76 14.06
N HIS A 52 -4.20 -5.76 13.06
CA HIS A 52 -3.80 -6.98 12.35
C HIS A 52 -3.09 -7.97 13.28
N ALA A 53 -2.13 -7.51 14.09
CA ALA A 53 -1.44 -8.31 15.09
C ALA A 53 -2.41 -8.87 16.14
N GLY A 54 -3.39 -8.06 16.57
CA GLY A 54 -4.46 -8.50 17.46
C GLY A 54 -5.29 -9.65 16.86
N PHE A 55 -5.73 -9.51 15.61
CA PHE A 55 -6.45 -10.57 14.91
C PHE A 55 -5.59 -11.81 14.66
N PHE A 56 -4.35 -11.62 14.22
CA PHE A 56 -3.42 -12.72 14.03
C PHE A 56 -3.24 -13.50 15.34
N ARG A 57 -2.95 -12.83 16.46
CA ARG A 57 -2.83 -13.51 17.76
C ARG A 57 -4.11 -14.24 18.17
N LYS A 58 -5.29 -13.66 17.88
CA LYS A 58 -6.58 -14.26 18.21
C LYS A 58 -6.90 -15.49 17.35
N TYR A 59 -6.45 -15.53 16.10
CA TYR A 59 -6.91 -16.50 15.09
C TYR A 59 -5.81 -17.38 14.48
N ARG A 60 -4.51 -17.18 14.80
CA ARG A 60 -3.37 -17.86 14.16
C ARG A 60 -3.37 -19.40 14.29
N GLY A 61 -4.03 -19.93 15.32
CA GLY A 61 -3.93 -21.36 15.66
C GLY A 61 -2.48 -21.79 15.94
N GLU A 62 -2.20 -23.08 15.78
CA GLU A 62 -0.85 -23.64 15.92
C GLU A 62 0.01 -23.33 14.67
N LEU A 63 1.21 -22.77 14.87
CA LEU A 63 2.13 -22.38 13.80
C LEU A 63 3.39 -23.24 13.75
N SER A 64 3.61 -24.12 14.73
CA SER A 64 4.79 -24.97 14.78
C SER A 64 4.97 -25.80 13.49
N GLY A 65 6.19 -25.78 12.95
CA GLY A 65 6.55 -26.51 11.72
C GLY A 65 6.01 -25.92 10.42
N ARG A 66 5.42 -24.72 10.43
CA ARG A 66 4.88 -24.07 9.22
C ARG A 66 5.83 -23.01 8.68
N SER A 67 6.05 -23.06 7.37
CA SER A 67 6.71 -21.98 6.64
C SER A 67 5.67 -20.99 6.13
N VAL A 68 5.91 -19.71 6.34
CA VAL A 68 5.03 -18.62 5.88
C VAL A 68 5.82 -17.75 4.90
N LEU A 69 5.20 -17.46 3.77
CA LEU A 69 5.71 -16.51 2.78
C LEU A 69 4.73 -15.35 2.68
N GLU A 70 5.22 -14.14 2.93
CA GLU A 70 4.44 -12.93 2.68
C GLU A 70 4.65 -12.47 1.23
N LEU A 71 3.56 -12.27 0.49
CA LEU A 71 3.60 -11.81 -0.90
C LEU A 71 3.01 -10.42 -1.01
N GLY A 72 3.90 -9.43 -0.95
CA GLY A 72 3.56 -8.04 -1.22
C GLY A 72 2.82 -7.37 -0.06
N THR A 73 3.29 -6.20 0.31
CA THR A 73 2.80 -5.44 1.47
C THR A 73 1.53 -4.63 1.15
N GLY A 74 1.12 -4.58 -0.13
CA GLY A 74 0.00 -3.78 -0.61
C GLY A 74 0.03 -2.32 -0.14
N TRP A 75 -1.08 -1.86 0.43
CA TRP A 75 -1.24 -0.52 1.02
C TRP A 75 -0.63 -0.38 2.43
N TYR A 76 0.11 -1.39 2.88
CA TYR A 76 0.68 -1.51 4.22
C TYR A 76 2.20 -1.68 4.18
N PRO A 77 2.96 -0.83 3.47
CA PRO A 77 4.41 -1.01 3.29
C PRO A 77 5.22 -1.08 4.59
N VAL A 78 4.68 -0.57 5.70
CA VAL A 78 5.34 -0.50 7.02
C VAL A 78 4.90 -1.60 7.99
N ILE A 79 3.78 -2.27 7.73
CA ILE A 79 3.25 -3.30 8.64
C ILE A 79 4.16 -4.56 8.69
N PRO A 80 4.73 -5.04 7.58
CA PRO A 80 5.58 -6.24 7.57
C PRO A 80 6.91 -6.07 8.31
N LEU A 81 7.37 -4.82 8.51
CA LEU A 81 8.55 -4.53 9.32
C LEU A 81 8.33 -4.78 10.82
N CYS A 82 7.07 -4.91 11.25
CA CYS A 82 6.68 -4.99 12.66
C CYS A 82 6.28 -6.41 13.10
N LEU A 83 6.24 -7.39 12.20
CA LEU A 83 5.90 -8.80 12.48
C LEU A 83 7.14 -9.67 12.70
#